data_AF-A0A381WBI8-F1
#
_entry.id   AF-A0A381WBI8-F1
#
_cell.length_a   1.000
_cell.length_b   1.000
_cell.length_c   1.000
_cell.angle_alpha   90.00
_cell.angle_beta   90.00
_cell.angle_gamma   90.00
#
_symmetry.space_group_name_H-M   'P 1'
#
loop_
_entity.id
_entity.type
_entity.pdbx_description
1 polymer ?
#
loop_
_entity_poly.entity_id
_entity_poly.type
_entity_poly.pdbx_seq_one_letter_code
_entity_poly.pdbx_strand_id
1 'polypeptide(L)' 'MAAAGGVLTITIIGACAFLILVALNMVFFLNQDKGFLDWLKHATSKHRIVALIDGIMTVVLGLEFLEVLLIFLI' A
#
# COMPACT_ATOMS: atom_id res chain seq x y z
N MET A 1 -3.86 -7.34 29.70
CA MET A 1 -3.55 -8.50 28.85
C MET A 1 -4.38 -8.54 27.56
N ALA A 2 -5.73 -8.45 27.63
CA ALA A 2 -6.59 -8.56 26.44
C ALA A 2 -6.42 -7.42 25.40
N ALA A 3 -6.16 -6.18 25.85
CA ALA A 3 -5.92 -5.05 24.94
C ALA A 3 -4.63 -5.23 24.12
N ALA A 4 -3.56 -5.74 24.72
CA ALA A 4 -2.28 -5.94 24.04
C ALA A 4 -2.35 -6.99 22.91
N GLY A 5 -3.12 -8.07 23.11
CA GLY A 5 -3.35 -9.08 22.06
C GLY A 5 -4.13 -8.55 20.86
N GLY A 6 -5.07 -7.62 21.09
CA GLY A 6 -5.84 -6.97 20.02
C GLY A 6 -4.99 -6.10 19.11
N VAL A 7 -4.11 -5.27 19.69
CA VAL A 7 -3.21 -4.40 18.90
C VAL A 7 -2.22 -5.24 18.09
N LEU A 8 -1.67 -6.32 18.68
CA LEU A 8 -0.74 -7.23 17.99
C LEU A 8 -1.41 -7.91 16.77
N THR A 9 -2.66 -8.36 16.92
CA THR A 9 -3.42 -9.00 15.84
C THR A 9 -3.70 -8.02 14.70
N ILE A 10 -4.15 -6.81 15.01
CA ILE A 10 -4.40 -5.75 14.00
C ILE A 10 -3.11 -5.38 13.28
N THR A 11 -1.98 -5.33 13.99
CA THR A 11 -0.67 -4.99 13.41
C THR A 11 -0.21 -6.06 12.43
N ILE A 12 -0.35 -7.34 12.75
CA ILE A 12 -0.01 -8.44 11.83
C ILE A 12 -0.90 -8.41 10.59
N ILE A 13 -2.20 -8.17 10.76
CA ILE A 13 -3.14 -8.06 9.63
C ILE A 13 -2.78 -6.86 8.75
N GLY A 14 -2.47 -5.71 9.35
CA GLY A 14 -2.03 -4.51 8.64
C GLY A 14 -0.73 -4.73 7.87
N ALA A 15 0.25 -5.41 8.47
CA ALA A 15 1.51 -5.76 7.80
C ALA A 15 1.28 -6.65 6.58
N CYS A 16 0.45 -7.69 6.72
CA CYS A 16 0.09 -8.58 5.61
C CYS A 16 -0.64 -7.84 4.49
N ALA A 17 -1.61 -6.98 4.83
CA ALA A 17 -2.34 -6.17 3.86
C ALA A 17 -1.42 -5.20 3.11
N PHE A 18 -0.48 -4.57 3.81
CA PHE A 18 0.52 -3.68 3.20
C PHE A 18 1.44 -4.43 2.23
N LEU A 19 1.95 -5.61 2.61
CA LEU A 19 2.76 -6.45 1.72
C LEU A 19 2.00 -6.85 0.45
N ILE A 20 0.71 -7.19 0.58
CA ILE A 20 -0.15 -7.52 -0.57
C ILE A 20 -0.34 -6.29 -1.47
N LEU A 21 -0.62 -5.11 -0.90
CA LEU A 21 -0.75 -3.86 -1.65
C LEU A 21 0.52 -3.52 -2.45
N VAL A 22 1.69 -3.63 -1.81
CA VAL A 22 2.99 -3.39 -2.46
C VAL A 22 3.24 -4.41 -3.57
N ALA A 23 2.97 -5.70 -3.32
CA ALA A 23 3.15 -6.74 -4.32
C ALA A 23 2.22 -6.56 -5.54
N LEU A 24 0.95 -6.21 -5.32
CA LEU A 24 0.00 -5.94 -6.39
C LEU A 24 0.42 -4.72 -7.22
N ASN A 25 0.86 -3.64 -6.57
CA ASN A 25 1.41 -2.47 -7.26
C ASN A 25 2.67 -2.84 -8.07
N MET A 26 3.58 -3.61 -7.50
CA MET A 26 4.80 -4.05 -8.17
C MET A 26 4.51 -4.94 -9.39
N VAL A 27 3.62 -5.93 -9.26
CA VAL A 27 3.20 -6.80 -10.37
C VAL A 27 2.51 -5.98 -11.47
N PHE A 28 1.67 -5.02 -11.08
CA PHE A 28 1.07 -4.10 -12.03
C PHE A 28 2.13 -3.34 -12.82
N PHE A 29 3.15 -2.78 -12.17
CA PHE A 29 4.22 -2.05 -12.85
C PHE A 29 5.15 -2.93 -13.67
N LEU A 30 5.46 -4.15 -13.22
CA LEU A 30 6.32 -5.09 -13.95
C LEU A 30 5.66 -5.64 -15.22
N ASN A 31 4.33 -5.77 -15.23
CA ASN A 31 3.58 -6.21 -16.40
C ASN A 31 3.27 -5.08 -17.39
N GLN A 32 3.69 -3.84 -17.13
CA GLN A 32 3.61 -2.78 -18.12
C GLN A 32 4.82 -2.85 -19.05
N ASP A 33 4.61 -3.07 -20.35
CA ASP A 33 5.66 -2.94 -21.38
C ASP A 33 6.25 -1.53 -21.47
N LYS A 34 5.59 -0.55 -20.84
CA LYS A 34 5.98 0.87 -20.81
C LYS A 34 6.12 1.32 -19.37
N GLY A 35 7.17 2.11 -19.06
CA GLY A 35 7.38 2.63 -17.70
C GLY A 35 6.16 3.40 -17.18
N PHE A 36 5.97 3.46 -15.84
CA PHE A 36 4.76 4.03 -15.21
C PHE A 36 4.34 5.39 -15.77
N LEU A 37 5.28 6.32 -15.94
CA LEU A 37 4.99 7.65 -16.48
C LEU A 37 4.49 7.60 -17.93
N ASP A 38 4.98 6.63 -18.70
CA ASP A 38 4.62 6.44 -20.09
C ASP A 38 3.29 5.68 -20.22
N TRP A 39 3.03 4.71 -19.34
CA TRP A 39 1.68 4.13 -19.17
C TRP A 39 0.67 5.23 -18.80
N LEU A 40 1.01 6.06 -17.81
CA LEU A 40 0.14 7.13 -17.33
C LEU A 40 -0.20 8.05 -18.50
N LYS A 41 0.77 8.45 -19.33
CA LYS A 41 0.53 9.25 -20.55
C LYS A 41 -0.52 8.67 -21.50
N HIS A 42 -0.62 7.35 -21.63
CA HIS A 42 -1.53 6.69 -22.56
C HIS A 42 -2.79 6.08 -21.91
N ALA A 43 -2.85 6.01 -20.58
CA ALA A 43 -3.98 5.47 -19.85
C ALA A 43 -5.21 6.38 -19.92
N THR A 44 -6.39 5.77 -20.09
CA THR A 44 -7.69 6.45 -20.04
C THR A 44 -7.82 7.24 -18.74
N SER A 45 -8.40 8.44 -18.78
CA SER A 45 -8.47 9.35 -17.62
C SER A 45 -8.99 8.70 -16.33
N LYS A 46 -9.92 7.74 -16.43
CA LYS A 46 -10.42 6.98 -15.28
C LYS A 46 -9.35 6.08 -14.65
N HIS A 47 -8.55 5.38 -15.45
CA HIS A 47 -7.48 4.51 -14.96
C HIS A 47 -6.31 5.29 -14.39
N ARG A 48 -6.00 6.48 -14.94
CA ARG A 48 -5.03 7.40 -14.32
C ARG A 48 -5.43 7.80 -12.91
N ILE A 49 -6.66 8.23 -12.73
CA ILE A 49 -7.16 8.70 -11.44
C ILE A 49 -7.14 7.55 -10.43
N VAL A 50 -7.58 6.36 -10.82
CA VAL A 50 -7.55 5.17 -9.95
C VAL A 50 -6.12 4.81 -9.55
N ALA A 51 -5.16 4.79 -10.48
CA ALA A 51 -3.77 4.47 -10.17
C ALA A 51 -3.10 5.54 -9.27
N LEU A 52 -3.43 6.83 -9.47
CA LEU A 52 -2.97 7.89 -8.58
C LEU A 52 -3.54 7.75 -7.17
N ILE A 53 -4.84 7.47 -7.05
CA ILE A 53 -5.49 7.24 -5.76
C ILE A 53 -4.89 6.02 -5.08
N ASP A 54 -4.68 4.92 -5.81
CA ASP A 54 -4.11 3.69 -5.28
C ASP A 54 -2.68 3.90 -4.75
N GLY A 55 -1.84 4.63 -5.49
CA GLY A 55 -0.51 5.02 -5.04
C GLY A 55 -0.55 5.89 -3.78
N ILE A 56 -1.43 6.89 -3.72
CA ILE A 56 -1.59 7.75 -2.54
C ILE A 56 -2.06 6.93 -1.34
N MET A 57 -3.09 6.10 -1.50
CA MET A 57 -3.63 5.25 -0.44
C MET A 57 -2.58 4.27 0.07
N THR A 58 -1.77 3.70 -0.82
CA THR A 58 -0.67 2.81 -0.43
C THR A 58 0.36 3.53 0.45
N VAL A 59 0.71 4.78 0.13
CA VAL A 59 1.63 5.59 0.95
C VAL A 59 1.00 5.96 2.29
N VAL A 60 -0.26 6.40 2.32
CA VAL A 60 -0.97 6.77 3.54
C VAL A 60 -1.09 5.56 4.48
N LEU A 61 -1.56 4.43 3.97
CA LEU A 61 -1.69 3.19 4.75
C LEU A 61 -0.32 2.67 5.23
N GLY A 62 0.73 2.83 4.42
CA GLY A 62 2.10 2.51 4.82
C GLY A 62 2.62 3.38 5.96
N LEU A 63 2.30 4.68 5.95
CA LEU A 63 2.65 5.62 7.02
C LEU A 63 1.88 5.32 8.31
N GLU A 64 0.58 5.03 8.24
CA GLU A 64 -0.22 4.60 9.39
C GLU A 64 0.32 3.29 9.98
N PHE A 65 0.73 2.35 9.14
CA PHE A 65 1.37 1.12 9.59
C PHE A 65 2.70 1.38 10.31
N LEU A 66 3.54 2.26 9.77
CA LEU A 66 4.80 2.68 10.40
C LEU A 66 4.58 3.34 11.77
N GLU A 67 3.54 4.17 11.90
CA GLU A 67 3.16 4.78 13.17
C GLU A 67 2.80 3.72 14.22
N VAL A 68 1.97 2.73 13.86
CA VAL A 68 1.64 1.61 14.75
C VAL A 68 2.89 0.82 15.13
N LEU A 69 3.79 0.55 14.16
CA LEU A 69 5.03 -0.18 14.40
C LEU A 69 5.96 0.56 15.36
N LEU A 70 6.03 1.90 15.27
CA LEU A 70 6.80 2.75 16.17
C LEU A 70 6.33 2.65 17.63
N ILE A 71 5.02 2.53 17.85
CA ILE A 71 4.44 2.31 19.20
C ILE A 71 4.94 1.00 19.82
N PHE A 72 5.23 -0.02 19.01
CA PHE A 72 5.77 -1.30 19.49
C PHE A 72 7.29 -1.30 19.67
N LEU A 73 8.01 -0.35 19.07
CA LEU A 73 9.47 -0.28 19.12
C LEU A 73 10.00 0.51 20.32
N ILE A 74 9.23 1.49 20.81
CA ILE A 74 9.52 2.35 21.97
C ILE A 74 8.97 1.71 23.25
#